data_AF-A0A920RJN3-F1
#
_entry.id   AF-A0A920RJN3-F1
#
_cell.length_a   1.000
_cell.length_b   1.000
_cell.length_c   1.000
_cell.angle_alpha   90.00
_cell.angle_beta   90.00
_cell.angle_gamma   90.00
#
_symmetry.space_group_name_H-M   'P 1'
#
loop_
_entity.id
_entity.type
_entity.pdbx_description
1 polymer ?
#
loop_
_entity_poly.entity_id
_entity_poly.type
_entity_poly.pdbx_seq_one_letter_code
_entity_poly.pdbx_strand_id
1 'polypeptide(L)'
;MTEPAREGGKCVTGRKGAGRFTLTAHGRQAHSGVRPQDGRSAIREMARQILDIEALTDHDLGVTTNVGLINGGTGVNVVPGECVAEVDLRVPTRNWLLSILTKF
;
A
#
# COMPACT_ATOMS: atom_id res chain seq x y z
N MET A 1 -27.51 11.10 4.14
CA MET A 1 -26.68 11.94 3.23
C MET A 1 -27.14 11.66 1.82
N THR A 2 -27.75 12.63 1.14
CA THR A 2 -28.02 12.59 -0.30
C THR A 2 -26.70 12.78 -1.03
N GLU A 3 -26.46 11.96 -2.05
CA GLU A 3 -25.22 12.05 -2.82
C GLU A 3 -25.31 13.25 -3.79
N PRO A 4 -24.37 14.21 -3.76
CA PRO A 4 -24.45 15.38 -4.61
C PRO A 4 -24.28 15.01 -6.09
N ALA A 5 -25.04 15.68 -6.96
CA ALA A 5 -24.86 15.57 -8.40
C ALA A 5 -23.46 16.04 -8.80
N ARG A 6 -22.86 15.39 -9.81
CA ARG A 6 -21.60 15.87 -10.40
C ARG A 6 -21.85 17.01 -11.38
N GLU A 7 -20.76 17.64 -11.80
CA GLU A 7 -20.76 18.72 -12.78
C GLU A 7 -21.69 18.43 -13.97
N GLY A 8 -22.53 19.41 -14.30
CA GLY A 8 -23.56 19.29 -15.34
C GLY A 8 -24.82 18.51 -14.92
N GLY A 9 -25.09 18.35 -13.61
CA GLY A 9 -26.32 17.69 -13.12
C GLY A 9 -26.31 16.18 -13.27
N LYS A 10 -25.14 15.57 -13.46
CA LYS A 10 -25.00 14.13 -13.64
C LYS A 10 -25.29 13.39 -12.33
N CYS A 11 -26.21 12.44 -12.41
CA CYS A 11 -26.58 11.61 -11.28
C CYS A 11 -25.51 10.54 -11.02
N VAL A 12 -25.11 10.36 -9.75
CA VAL A 12 -24.17 9.30 -9.38
C VAL A 12 -24.93 7.98 -9.26
N THR A 13 -24.64 7.04 -10.17
CA THR A 13 -25.30 5.71 -10.20
C THR A 13 -24.53 4.63 -9.44
N GLY A 14 -23.33 4.94 -8.94
CA GLY A 14 -22.51 4.06 -8.11
C GLY A 14 -21.15 4.65 -7.76
N ARG A 15 -20.51 4.12 -6.70
CA ARG A 15 -19.11 4.39 -6.34
C ARG A 15 -18.29 3.11 -6.48
N LYS A 16 -17.01 3.26 -6.87
CA LYS A 16 -16.05 2.16 -6.78
C LYS A 16 -15.99 1.67 -5.32
N GLY A 17 -15.91 0.35 -5.14
CA GLY A 17 -15.60 -0.24 -3.84
C GLY A 17 -14.23 0.26 -3.36
N ALA A 18 -14.10 0.46 -2.06
CA ALA A 18 -12.86 0.89 -1.42
C ALA A 18 -12.39 -0.19 -0.44
N GLY A 19 -11.10 -0.53 -0.51
CA GLY A 19 -10.39 -1.31 0.49
C GLY A 19 -9.27 -0.46 1.07
N ARG A 20 -9.12 -0.48 2.39
CA ARG A 20 -7.95 0.09 3.06
C ARG A 20 -7.30 -0.98 3.91
N PHE A 21 -6.00 -1.11 3.80
CA PHE A 21 -5.24 -2.08 4.58
C PHE A 21 -3.87 -1.51 4.94
N THR A 22 -3.32 -2.06 6.01
CA THR A 22 -2.00 -1.71 6.54
C THR A 22 -1.08 -2.88 6.30
N LEU A 23 0.08 -2.62 5.72
CA LEU A 23 1.15 -3.60 5.54
C LEU A 23 2.24 -3.32 6.56
N THR A 24 2.68 -4.34 7.29
CA THR A 24 3.79 -4.26 8.24
C THR A 24 4.89 -5.21 7.81
N ALA A 25 6.06 -4.67 7.50
CA ALA A 25 7.27 -5.43 7.23
C ALA A 25 8.12 -5.51 8.49
N HIS A 26 8.48 -6.73 8.90
CA HIS A 26 9.41 -6.98 9.99
C HIS A 26 10.77 -7.41 9.45
N GLY A 27 11.80 -6.74 9.95
CA GLY A 27 13.20 -6.97 9.63
C GLY A 27 13.99 -7.35 10.87
N ARG A 28 15.29 -7.11 10.81
CA ARG A 28 16.22 -7.32 11.92
C ARG A 28 17.14 -6.12 12.02
N GLN A 29 17.12 -5.45 13.17
CA GLN A 29 17.98 -4.30 13.42
C GLN A 29 19.46 -4.71 13.50
N ALA A 30 20.32 -3.86 12.97
CA ALA A 30 21.78 -3.98 13.08
C ALA A 30 22.42 -2.62 12.88
N HIS A 31 23.64 -2.43 13.39
CA HIS A 31 24.40 -1.20 13.10
C HIS A 31 24.85 -1.20 11.64
N SER A 32 24.36 -0.24 10.85
CA SER A 32 24.58 -0.15 9.40
C SER A 32 26.06 -0.09 9.01
N GLY A 33 26.92 0.56 9.81
CA GLY A 33 28.35 0.69 9.52
C GLY A 33 29.26 -0.44 10.04
N VAL A 34 28.85 -1.19 11.08
CA VAL A 34 29.77 -2.16 11.75
C VAL A 34 29.47 -3.59 11.29
N ARG A 35 28.18 -3.97 11.22
CA ARG A 35 27.75 -5.30 10.80
C ARG A 35 26.40 -5.26 10.05
N PRO A 36 26.31 -4.58 8.89
CA PRO A 36 25.07 -4.52 8.12
C PRO A 36 24.52 -5.89 7.70
N GLN A 37 25.40 -6.88 7.50
CA GLN A 37 25.05 -8.25 7.12
C GLN A 37 24.20 -8.99 8.17
N ASP A 38 24.29 -8.58 9.43
CA ASP A 38 23.51 -9.15 10.54
C ASP A 38 22.05 -8.63 10.52
N GLY A 39 21.80 -7.55 9.77
CA GLY A 39 20.50 -6.92 9.64
C GLY A 39 19.65 -7.48 8.49
N ARG A 40 18.35 -7.21 8.56
CA ARG A 40 17.37 -7.44 7.47
C ARG A 40 16.53 -6.18 7.38
N SER A 41 16.70 -5.40 6.32
CA SER A 41 16.03 -4.10 6.20
C SER A 41 14.54 -4.26 5.89
N ALA A 42 13.69 -3.87 6.84
CA ALA A 42 12.24 -3.81 6.68
C ALA A 42 11.83 -2.78 5.62
N ILE A 43 12.49 -1.61 5.56
CA ILE A 43 12.24 -0.59 4.52
C ILE A 43 12.54 -1.16 3.13
N ARG A 44 13.61 -1.95 2.99
CA ARG A 44 13.97 -2.56 1.69
C ARG A 44 12.93 -3.57 1.23
N GLU A 45 12.33 -4.32 2.15
CA GLU A 45 11.21 -5.20 1.84
C GLU A 45 9.96 -4.40 1.48
N MET A 46 9.59 -3.41 2.30
CA MET A 46 8.45 -2.55 2.05
C MET A 46 8.53 -1.86 0.69
N ALA A 47 9.71 -1.38 0.27
CA ALA A 47 9.91 -0.78 -1.03
C ALA A 47 9.57 -1.73 -2.20
N ARG A 48 9.88 -3.03 -2.09
CA ARG A 48 9.47 -4.02 -3.10
C ARG A 48 7.95 -4.19 -3.11
N GLN A 49 7.37 -4.41 -1.93
CA GLN A 49 5.93 -4.61 -1.79
C GLN A 49 5.13 -3.42 -2.31
N ILE A 50 5.60 -2.18 -2.09
CA ILE A 50 4.96 -0.97 -2.62
C ILE A 50 4.94 -0.99 -4.15
N LEU A 51 6.06 -1.33 -4.80
CA LEU A 51 6.11 -1.42 -6.26
C LEU A 51 5.16 -2.49 -6.78
N ASP A 52 5.12 -3.66 -6.14
CA ASP A 52 4.23 -4.75 -6.53
C ASP A 52 2.75 -4.37 -6.34
N ILE A 53 2.42 -3.65 -5.25
CA ILE A 53 1.08 -3.14 -4.98
C ILE A 53 0.68 -2.10 -6.01
N GLU A 54 1.52 -1.10 -6.29
CA GLU A 54 1.19 -0.03 -7.24
C GLU A 54 1.05 -0.55 -8.67
N ALA A 55 1.80 -1.60 -9.03
CA ALA A 55 1.65 -2.31 -10.30
C ALA A 55 0.30 -3.03 -10.47
N LEU A 56 -0.50 -3.18 -9.41
CA LEU A 56 -1.89 -3.68 -9.52
C LEU A 56 -2.87 -2.64 -10.06
N THR A 57 -2.45 -1.39 -10.23
CA THR A 57 -3.28 -0.37 -10.87
C THR A 57 -3.53 -0.73 -12.32
N ASP A 58 -4.81 -0.82 -12.68
CA ASP A 58 -5.27 -1.08 -14.03
C ASP A 58 -6.45 -0.15 -14.31
N HIS A 59 -6.18 0.89 -15.10
CA HIS A 59 -7.18 1.91 -15.41
C HIS A 59 -8.30 1.41 -16.31
N ASP A 60 -8.03 0.45 -17.19
CA ASP A 60 -9.00 -0.14 -18.11
C ASP A 60 -10.01 -0.98 -17.34
N LEU A 61 -9.54 -1.70 -16.32
CA LEU A 61 -10.38 -2.44 -15.37
C LEU A 61 -10.90 -1.57 -14.23
N GLY A 62 -10.57 -0.27 -14.20
CA GLY A 62 -11.01 0.66 -13.17
C GLY A 62 -10.48 0.37 -11.77
N VAL A 63 -9.38 -0.39 -11.65
CA VAL A 63 -8.67 -0.70 -10.40
C VAL A 63 -7.57 0.33 -10.17
N THR A 64 -7.49 0.89 -8.96
CA THR A 64 -6.39 1.81 -8.60
C THR A 64 -5.89 1.51 -7.20
N THR A 65 -4.58 1.44 -7.03
CA THR A 65 -3.91 1.30 -5.73
C THR A 65 -3.07 2.54 -5.46
N ASN A 66 -3.05 2.98 -4.20
CA ASN A 66 -2.23 4.10 -3.77
C ASN A 66 -1.64 3.80 -2.39
N VAL A 67 -0.32 3.77 -2.28
CA VAL A 67 0.36 3.71 -0.99
C VAL A 67 0.49 5.14 -0.46
N GLY A 68 -0.45 5.54 0.40
CA GLY A 68 -0.61 6.93 0.81
C GLY A 68 0.30 7.34 1.96
N LEU A 69 0.69 6.39 2.80
CA LEU A 69 1.53 6.63 3.98
C LEU A 69 2.57 5.52 4.11
N ILE A 70 3.78 5.89 4.51
CA ILE A 70 4.86 4.97 4.85
C ILE A 70 5.65 5.53 6.03
N ASN A 71 5.97 4.68 7.01
CA ASN A 71 6.83 5.01 8.14
C ASN A 71 7.74 3.83 8.45
N GLY A 72 9.02 4.06 8.69
CA GLY A 72 9.95 2.97 9.03
C GLY A 72 11.35 3.46 9.37
N GLY A 73 12.07 2.62 10.11
CA GLY A 73 13.40 2.94 10.62
C GLY A 73 13.39 3.84 11.86
N THR A 74 14.51 3.85 12.57
CA THR A 74 14.68 4.59 13.82
C THR A 74 15.88 5.54 13.80
N GLY A 75 16.77 5.40 12.81
CA GLY A 75 17.94 6.24 12.64
C GLY A 75 18.71 5.85 11.40
N VAL A 76 19.42 6.81 10.80
CA VAL A 76 20.18 6.59 9.54
C VAL A 76 21.32 5.58 9.69
N ASN A 77 21.82 5.39 10.91
CA ASN A 77 22.88 4.45 11.23
C ASN A 77 22.37 3.06 11.65
N VAL A 78 21.06 2.80 11.59
CA VAL A 78 20.45 1.52 11.99
C VAL A 78 19.77 0.87 10.79
N VAL A 79 20.06 -0.41 10.53
CA VAL A 79 19.29 -1.21 9.57
C VAL A 79 17.85 -1.31 10.07
N PRO A 80 16.83 -0.86 9.29
CA PRO A 80 15.45 -0.78 9.78
C PRO A 80 14.87 -2.15 10.15
N GLY A 81 14.37 -2.28 11.38
CA GLY A 81 13.72 -3.50 11.87
C GLY A 81 12.21 -3.56 11.66
N GLU A 82 11.57 -2.43 11.37
CA GLU A 82 10.14 -2.35 11.10
C GLU A 82 9.86 -1.24 10.08
N CYS A 83 8.85 -1.46 9.24
CA CYS A 83 8.28 -0.46 8.37
C CYS A 83 6.78 -0.76 8.16
N VAL A 84 5.94 0.27 8.24
CA VAL A 84 4.50 0.21 8.08
C VAL A 84 4.09 1.07 6.89
N ALA A 85 3.18 0.58 6.06
CA ALA A 85 2.58 1.33 4.97
C ALA A 85 1.06 1.20 4.98
N GLU A 86 0.35 2.26 4.59
CA GLU A 86 -1.11 2.26 4.46
C GLU A 86 -1.51 2.44 3.00
N VAL A 87 -2.43 1.57 2.55
CA VAL A 87 -2.82 1.45 1.15
C VAL A 87 -4.30 1.75 0.99
N ASP A 88 -4.64 2.58 0.00
CA ASP A 88 -6.00 2.80 -0.48
C ASP A 88 -6.16 2.09 -1.84
N LEU A 89 -7.09 1.14 -1.91
CA LEU A 89 -7.42 0.38 -3.10
C LEU A 89 -8.85 0.71 -3.53
N ARG A 90 -9.04 1.00 -4.81
CA ARG A 90 -10.35 1.20 -5.44
C ARG A 90 -10.58 0.14 -6.49
N VAL A 91 -11.75 -0.50 -6.46
CA VAL A 91 -12.14 -1.53 -7.43
C VAL A 91 -13.58 -1.29 -7.92
N PRO A 92 -13.92 -1.63 -9.18
CA PRO A 92 -15.28 -1.48 -9.67
C PRO A 92 -16.26 -2.48 -9.03
N THR A 93 -15.81 -3.70 -8.73
CA THR A 93 -16.64 -4.79 -8.18
C THR A 93 -15.91 -5.54 -7.07
N ARG A 94 -16.67 -6.11 -6.12
CA ARG A 94 -16.13 -6.72 -4.89
C ARG A 94 -15.22 -7.94 -5.13
N ASN A 95 -15.35 -8.63 -6.27
CA ASN A 95 -14.58 -9.84 -6.57
C ASN A 95 -13.06 -9.58 -6.67
N TRP A 96 -12.66 -8.35 -6.98
CA TRP A 96 -11.26 -7.94 -7.08
C TRP A 96 -10.55 -7.84 -5.73
N LEU A 97 -11.27 -7.53 -4.65
CA LEU A 97 -10.67 -7.40 -3.32
C LEU A 97 -10.02 -8.71 -2.85
N LEU A 98 -10.70 -9.84 -3.05
CA LEU A 98 -10.18 -11.15 -2.64
C LEU A 98 -8.96 -11.58 -3.47
N SER A 99 -8.93 -11.19 -4.75
CA SER A 99 -7.82 -11.54 -5.66
C SER A 99 -6.54 -10.75 -5.36
N ILE A 100 -6.68 -9.54 -4.80
CA ILE A 100 -5.54 -8.71 -4.39
C ILE A 100 -5.04 -9.13 -3.01
N LEU A 101 -5.95 -9.40 -2.06
CA LEU A 101 -5.58 -9.83 -0.72
C LEU A 101 -4.91 -11.21 -0.65
N THR A 102 -5.04 -12.03 -1.70
CA THR A 102 -4.39 -13.35 -1.77
C THR A 102 -2.99 -13.32 -2.39
N LYS A 103 -2.54 -12.16 -2.89
CA LYS A 103 -1.19 -11.97 -3.45
C LYS A 103 -0.14 -11.64 -2.38
N PHE A 104 -0.55 -11.39 -1.12
CA PHE A 104 0.31 -11.00 -0.01
C PHE A 104 0.10 -11.91 1.20
#